data_AF-A0A926B632-F1
#
_entry.id   AF-A0A926B632-F1
#
_cell.length_a   1.000
_cell.length_b   1.000
_cell.length_c   1.000
_cell.angle_alpha   90.00
_cell.angle_beta   90.00
_cell.angle_gamma   90.00
#
_symmetry.space_group_name_H-M   'P 1'
#
loop_
_entity.id
_entity.type
_entity.pdbx_description
1 polymer ?
#
loop_
_entity_poly.entity_id
_entity_poly.type
_entity_poly.pdbx_seq_one_letter_code
_entity_poly.pdbx_strand_id
1 'polypeptide(L)'
;MTGEEKKVILASSLGTIFEWYDFYLYGTLAVIIGAQFFSAFDPATRSIFALLAFAAGFLVRPFGALVFGRLGDLVGRKYTFLITIVIMGLSTFLVGLLPSYEAIGWAAPVILIALRMLQGLALGGEYGGAAVYVAEHAPRGRRGFYTSWIQTTATLGLLLSLAVIVTLRVNMGEEAFTTSYPLFFGLEGGWRIPFLASAILLIISVYIRLQMNESPVFQKMKEEGTRSKAPLTEAFGNWKNGKVVLI
;
A
#
# COMPACT_ATOMS: atom_id res chain seq x y z
N MET A 1 24.14 15.08 6.49
CA MET A 1 22.67 15.13 6.42
C MET A 1 22.16 16.28 7.27
N THR A 2 21.31 17.12 6.74
CA THR A 2 20.60 18.15 7.51
C THR A 2 19.51 17.52 8.38
N GLY A 3 19.00 18.27 9.37
CA GLY A 3 17.87 17.80 10.19
C GLY A 3 16.62 17.53 9.35
N GLU A 4 16.38 18.34 8.32
CA GLU A 4 15.28 18.17 7.38
C GLU A 4 15.41 16.88 6.55
N GLU A 5 16.60 16.58 6.02
CA GLU A 5 16.83 15.33 5.27
C GLU A 5 16.54 14.09 6.14
N LYS A 6 16.92 14.11 7.42
CA LYS A 6 16.61 13.00 8.35
C LYS A 6 15.12 12.86 8.60
N LYS A 7 14.42 13.98 8.81
CA LYS A 7 12.96 14.01 9.03
C LYS A 7 12.23 13.48 7.80
N VAL A 8 12.66 13.87 6.60
CA VAL A 8 12.10 13.43 5.33
C VAL A 8 12.28 11.92 5.12
N ILE A 9 13.49 11.39 5.36
CA ILE A 9 13.75 9.95 5.19
C ILE A 9 12.95 9.13 6.22
N LEU A 10 12.88 9.58 7.47
CA LEU A 10 12.10 8.89 8.50
C LEU A 10 10.59 8.90 8.16
N ALA A 11 10.05 10.06 7.77
CA ALA A 11 8.66 10.22 7.35
C ALA A 11 8.31 9.30 6.16
N SER A 12 9.16 9.31 5.12
CA SER A 12 8.98 8.43 3.95
C SER A 12 9.10 6.96 4.31
N SER A 13 10.02 6.61 5.22
CA SER A 13 10.20 5.22 5.67
C SER A 13 8.99 4.72 6.45
N LEU A 14 8.45 5.52 7.38
CA LEU A 14 7.27 5.16 8.16
C LEU A 14 6.05 4.93 7.28
N GLY A 15 5.79 5.81 6.31
CA GLY A 15 4.72 5.61 5.33
C GLY A 15 4.87 4.27 4.60
N THR A 16 6.09 3.98 4.11
CA THR A 16 6.37 2.73 3.40
C THR A 16 6.21 1.49 4.30
N ILE A 17 6.60 1.56 5.58
CA ILE A 17 6.37 0.47 6.55
C ILE A 17 4.86 0.20 6.70
N PHE A 18 4.05 1.25 6.84
CA PHE A 18 2.60 1.11 7.02
C PHE A 18 1.91 0.57 5.77
N GLU A 19 2.36 0.98 4.59
CA GLU A 19 1.92 0.41 3.32
C GLU A 19 2.20 -1.10 3.28
N TRP A 20 3.44 -1.51 3.57
CA TRP A 20 3.79 -2.94 3.53
C TRP A 20 3.11 -3.73 4.65
N TYR A 21 2.91 -3.16 5.83
CA TYR A 21 2.09 -3.75 6.89
C TYR A 21 0.70 -4.11 6.36
N ASP A 22 -0.01 -3.12 5.80
CA ASP A 22 -1.36 -3.29 5.27
C ASP A 22 -1.41 -4.33 4.14
N PHE A 23 -0.40 -4.32 3.28
CA PHE A 23 -0.34 -5.23 2.15
C PHE A 23 -0.08 -6.67 2.61
N TYR A 24 0.89 -6.89 3.50
CA TYR A 24 1.25 -8.21 4.02
C TYR A 24 0.23 -8.78 5.00
N LEU A 25 -0.50 -7.93 5.72
CA LEU A 25 -1.55 -8.33 6.64
C LEU A 25 -2.56 -9.29 5.97
N TYR A 26 -2.99 -8.96 4.75
CA TYR A 26 -3.84 -9.85 3.95
C TYR A 26 -3.16 -11.20 3.67
N GLY A 27 -1.91 -11.17 3.20
CA GLY A 27 -1.19 -12.37 2.80
C GLY A 27 -0.99 -13.34 3.98
N THR A 28 -0.65 -12.81 5.15
CA THR A 28 -0.49 -13.61 6.38
C THR A 28 -1.81 -14.21 6.85
N LEU A 29 -2.94 -13.55 6.61
CA LEU A 29 -4.28 -14.00 7.00
C LEU A 29 -5.02 -14.72 5.87
N ALA A 30 -4.35 -15.07 4.76
CA ALA A 30 -5.00 -15.62 3.56
C ALA A 30 -5.85 -16.86 3.83
N VAL A 31 -5.46 -17.74 4.75
CA VAL A 31 -6.24 -18.93 5.13
C VAL A 31 -7.56 -18.55 5.80
N ILE A 32 -7.53 -17.58 6.72
CA ILE A 32 -8.73 -17.08 7.42
C ILE A 32 -9.63 -16.33 6.44
N ILE A 33 -9.05 -15.48 5.59
CA ILE A 33 -9.79 -14.77 4.54
C ILE A 33 -10.43 -15.77 3.57
N GLY A 34 -9.71 -16.83 3.19
CA GLY A 34 -10.26 -17.94 2.41
C GLY A 34 -11.51 -18.53 3.05
N ALA A 35 -11.44 -18.84 4.34
CA ALA A 35 -12.57 -19.36 5.10
C ALA A 35 -13.76 -18.38 5.21
N GLN A 36 -13.50 -17.09 5.29
CA GLN A 36 -14.52 -16.05 5.53
C GLN A 36 -15.21 -15.57 4.25
N PHE A 37 -14.50 -15.48 3.13
CA PHE A 37 -15.00 -14.85 1.89
C PHE A 37 -15.23 -15.83 0.75
N PHE A 38 -14.65 -17.03 0.83
CA PHE A 38 -14.73 -18.04 -0.21
C PHE A 38 -15.27 -19.38 0.34
N SER A 39 -16.16 -19.33 1.35
CA SER A 39 -16.73 -20.52 2.03
C SER A 39 -17.58 -21.41 1.12
N ALA A 40 -18.05 -20.89 -0.02
CA ALA A 40 -18.74 -21.68 -1.05
C ALA A 40 -17.87 -22.77 -1.71
N PHE A 41 -16.55 -22.70 -1.52
CA PHE A 41 -15.60 -23.67 -2.07
C PHE A 41 -15.02 -24.58 -1.00
N ASP A 42 -14.48 -25.71 -1.43
CA ASP A 42 -13.75 -26.63 -0.55
C ASP A 42 -12.49 -25.96 0.06
N PRO A 43 -11.93 -26.52 1.16
CA PRO A 43 -10.82 -25.90 1.89
C PRO A 43 -9.54 -25.63 1.08
N ALA A 44 -9.26 -26.44 0.06
CA ALA A 44 -8.08 -26.23 -0.78
C ALA A 44 -8.34 -25.06 -1.74
N THR A 45 -9.50 -25.08 -2.40
CA THR A 45 -9.91 -24.08 -3.39
C THR A 45 -10.08 -22.69 -2.78
N ARG A 46 -10.66 -22.56 -1.58
CA ARG A 46 -10.82 -21.25 -0.91
C ARG A 46 -9.48 -20.55 -0.64
N SER A 47 -8.44 -21.31 -0.31
CA SER A 47 -7.11 -20.78 -0.04
C SER A 47 -6.44 -20.29 -1.33
N ILE A 48 -6.65 -21.01 -2.43
CA ILE A 48 -6.20 -20.60 -3.77
C ILE A 48 -6.88 -19.29 -4.17
N PHE A 49 -8.20 -19.16 -4.00
CA PHE A 49 -8.89 -17.90 -4.31
C PHE A 49 -8.42 -16.72 -3.47
N ALA A 50 -8.17 -16.93 -2.17
CA ALA A 50 -7.59 -15.88 -1.33
C ALA A 50 -6.22 -15.43 -1.84
N LEU A 51 -5.35 -16.36 -2.26
CA LEU A 51 -4.06 -16.06 -2.86
C LEU A 51 -4.18 -15.43 -4.26
N LEU A 52 -5.18 -15.81 -5.05
CA LEU A 52 -5.46 -15.16 -6.34
C LEU A 52 -5.91 -13.70 -6.15
N ALA A 53 -6.74 -13.42 -5.14
CA ALA A 53 -7.09 -12.05 -4.77
C ALA A 53 -5.88 -11.27 -4.26
N PHE A 54 -4.94 -11.93 -3.56
CA PHE A 54 -3.64 -11.35 -3.21
C PHE A 54 -2.81 -11.01 -4.46
N ALA A 55 -2.72 -11.94 -5.41
CA ALA A 55 -2.00 -11.80 -6.67
C ALA A 55 -2.62 -10.75 -7.61
N ALA A 56 -3.95 -10.62 -7.63
CA ALA A 56 -4.66 -9.59 -8.38
C ALA A 56 -4.19 -8.19 -8.00
N GLY A 57 -3.94 -7.96 -6.70
CA GLY A 57 -3.33 -6.72 -6.21
C GLY A 57 -1.93 -6.46 -6.76
N PHE A 58 -1.13 -7.49 -7.08
CA PHE A 58 0.16 -7.32 -7.77
C PHE A 58 -0.02 -7.05 -9.26
N LEU A 59 -0.95 -7.76 -9.90
CA LEU A 59 -1.20 -7.66 -11.34
C LEU A 59 -1.58 -6.24 -11.77
N VAL A 60 -2.29 -5.51 -10.92
CA VAL A 60 -2.73 -4.14 -11.20
C VAL A 60 -1.66 -3.08 -10.93
N ARG A 61 -0.55 -3.39 -10.25
CA ARG A 61 0.50 -2.41 -9.90
C ARG A 61 1.09 -1.66 -11.09
N PRO A 62 1.39 -2.30 -12.25
CA PRO A 62 1.91 -1.58 -13.41
C PRO A 62 0.93 -0.51 -13.90
N PHE A 63 -0.38 -0.78 -13.87
CA PHE A 63 -1.41 0.19 -14.22
C PHE A 63 -1.45 1.34 -13.20
N GLY A 64 -1.32 1.02 -11.91
CA GLY A 64 -1.16 2.00 -10.84
C GLY A 64 0.03 2.93 -11.07
N ALA A 65 1.19 2.36 -11.41
CA ALA A 65 2.40 3.12 -11.72
C ALA A 65 2.20 4.07 -12.92
N LEU A 66 1.50 3.62 -13.98
CA LEU A 66 1.20 4.48 -15.14
C LEU A 66 0.24 5.62 -14.78
N VAL A 67 -0.84 5.33 -14.04
CA VAL A 67 -1.88 6.31 -13.69
C VAL A 67 -1.34 7.33 -12.69
N PHE A 68 -0.81 6.85 -11.55
CA PHE A 68 -0.34 7.72 -10.48
C PHE A 68 1.03 8.32 -10.80
N GLY A 69 1.90 7.65 -11.55
CA GLY A 69 3.15 8.24 -12.05
C GLY A 69 2.88 9.46 -12.94
N ARG A 70 1.96 9.33 -13.90
CA ARG A 70 1.50 10.45 -14.73
C ARG A 70 0.88 11.57 -13.89
N LEU A 71 0.05 11.23 -12.90
CA LEU A 71 -0.56 12.23 -12.01
C LEU A 71 0.51 12.98 -11.21
N GLY A 72 1.54 12.28 -10.74
CA GLY A 72 2.70 12.83 -10.04
C GLY A 72 3.46 13.84 -10.88
N ASP A 73 3.71 13.52 -12.15
CA ASP A 73 4.43 14.39 -13.08
C ASP A 73 3.60 15.61 -13.53
N LEU A 74 2.27 15.52 -13.53
CA LEU A 74 1.38 16.61 -13.94
C LEU A 74 1.00 17.55 -12.79
N VAL A 75 0.61 16.99 -11.64
CA VAL A 75 -0.02 17.72 -10.53
C VAL A 75 0.95 17.91 -9.36
N GLY A 76 1.93 17.02 -9.21
CA GLY A 76 2.90 17.01 -8.11
C GLY A 76 2.89 15.70 -7.34
N ARG A 77 4.05 15.34 -6.79
CA ARG A 77 4.25 14.05 -6.11
C ARG A 77 3.57 14.03 -4.75
N LYS A 78 3.60 15.15 -4.01
CA LYS A 78 2.94 15.24 -2.70
C LYS A 78 1.45 14.88 -2.78
N TYR A 79 0.74 15.46 -3.74
CA TYR A 79 -0.70 15.24 -3.91
C TYR A 79 -1.02 13.81 -4.36
N THR A 80 -0.25 13.30 -5.31
CA THR A 80 -0.40 11.93 -5.80
C THR A 80 -0.21 10.92 -4.67
N PHE A 81 0.83 11.10 -3.86
CA PHE A 81 1.07 10.27 -2.68
C PHE A 81 -0.03 10.33 -1.64
N LEU A 82 -0.63 11.50 -1.44
CA LEU A 82 -1.74 11.63 -0.50
C LEU A 82 -2.98 10.87 -0.99
N ILE A 83 -3.24 10.88 -2.30
CA ILE A 83 -4.35 10.11 -2.89
C ILE A 83 -4.08 8.61 -2.77
N THR A 84 -2.88 8.13 -3.11
CA THR A 84 -2.56 6.70 -3.05
C THR A 84 -2.66 6.16 -1.63
N ILE A 85 -2.12 6.87 -0.63
CA ILE A 85 -2.16 6.38 0.75
C ILE A 85 -3.59 6.30 1.29
N VAL A 86 -4.46 7.24 0.90
CA VAL A 86 -5.87 7.24 1.30
C VAL A 86 -6.62 6.09 0.65
N ILE A 87 -6.45 5.86 -0.66
CA ILE A 87 -7.05 4.72 -1.36
C ILE A 87 -6.59 3.41 -0.71
N MET A 88 -5.29 3.29 -0.44
CA MET A 88 -4.70 2.10 0.16
C MET A 88 -5.25 1.83 1.56
N GLY A 89 -5.12 2.79 2.48
CA GLY A 89 -5.54 2.61 3.87
C GLY A 89 -7.05 2.45 4.02
N LEU A 90 -7.86 3.18 3.24
CA LEU A 90 -9.32 2.96 3.22
C LEU A 90 -9.66 1.58 2.70
N SER A 91 -8.97 1.08 1.66
CA SER A 91 -9.20 -0.27 1.16
C SER A 91 -8.89 -1.31 2.24
N THR A 92 -7.77 -1.19 2.96
CA THR A 92 -7.42 -2.07 4.08
C THR A 92 -8.47 -2.02 5.19
N PHE A 93 -8.88 -0.81 5.60
CA PHE A 93 -9.88 -0.62 6.65
C PHE A 93 -11.22 -1.25 6.28
N LEU A 94 -11.68 -1.04 5.04
CA LEU A 94 -12.92 -1.58 4.53
C LEU A 94 -12.92 -3.11 4.46
N VAL A 95 -11.77 -3.76 4.24
CA VAL A 95 -11.64 -5.23 4.36
C VAL A 95 -12.01 -5.69 5.78
N GLY A 96 -11.58 -4.96 6.82
CA GLY A 96 -11.92 -5.25 8.21
C GLY A 96 -13.43 -5.14 8.49
N LEU A 97 -14.13 -4.24 7.79
CA LEU A 97 -15.57 -4.03 7.90
C LEU A 97 -16.40 -4.95 7.00
N LEU A 98 -15.79 -5.65 6.05
CA LEU A 98 -16.52 -6.37 5.02
C LEU A 98 -17.21 -7.61 5.60
N PRO A 99 -18.55 -7.75 5.49
CA PRO A 99 -19.25 -8.94 5.94
C PRO A 99 -18.76 -10.20 5.20
N SER A 100 -18.84 -11.35 5.86
CA SER A 100 -18.42 -12.64 5.29
C SER A 100 -19.35 -13.13 4.19
N TYR A 101 -18.95 -14.20 3.51
CA TYR A 101 -19.77 -14.85 2.48
C TYR A 101 -21.12 -15.32 3.04
N GLU A 102 -21.15 -15.84 4.26
CA GLU A 102 -22.41 -16.27 4.91
C GLU A 102 -23.42 -15.12 5.08
N ALA A 103 -22.95 -13.87 5.22
CA ALA A 103 -23.81 -12.72 5.46
C ALA A 103 -24.37 -12.10 4.17
N ILE A 104 -23.54 -11.97 3.12
CA ILE A 104 -23.91 -11.23 1.90
C ILE A 104 -23.63 -11.99 0.60
N GLY A 105 -23.31 -13.28 0.69
CA GLY A 105 -23.05 -14.16 -0.45
C GLY A 105 -21.89 -13.67 -1.34
N TRP A 106 -22.07 -13.80 -2.66
CA TRP A 106 -21.07 -13.44 -3.66
C TRP A 106 -20.64 -11.96 -3.66
N ALA A 107 -21.41 -11.06 -3.06
CA ALA A 107 -20.98 -9.67 -2.90
C ALA A 107 -19.69 -9.58 -2.06
N ALA A 108 -19.51 -10.45 -1.06
CA ALA A 108 -18.34 -10.43 -0.17
C ALA A 108 -17.01 -10.64 -0.93
N PRO A 109 -16.78 -11.74 -1.66
CA PRO A 109 -15.52 -11.94 -2.40
C PRO A 109 -15.34 -10.93 -3.54
N VAL A 110 -16.40 -10.46 -4.19
CA VAL A 110 -16.31 -9.46 -5.27
C VAL A 110 -15.81 -8.13 -4.72
N ILE A 111 -16.40 -7.64 -3.62
CA ILE A 111 -15.96 -6.41 -2.97
C ILE A 111 -14.53 -6.59 -2.44
N LEU A 112 -14.21 -7.74 -1.83
CA LEU A 112 -12.86 -8.04 -1.36
C LEU A 112 -11.82 -7.91 -2.48
N ILE A 113 -12.06 -8.54 -3.64
CA ILE A 113 -11.17 -8.46 -4.80
C ILE A 113 -11.06 -7.02 -5.30
N ALA A 114 -12.17 -6.28 -5.37
CA ALA A 114 -12.16 -4.88 -5.78
C ALA A 114 -11.29 -4.02 -4.84
N LEU A 115 -11.45 -4.17 -3.52
CA LEU A 115 -10.61 -3.49 -2.53
C LEU A 115 -9.13 -3.85 -2.69
N ARG A 116 -8.83 -5.13 -2.97
CA ARG A 116 -7.44 -5.58 -3.23
C ARG A 116 -6.86 -4.98 -4.50
N MET A 117 -7.65 -4.84 -5.55
CA MET A 117 -7.22 -4.18 -6.78
C MET A 117 -6.99 -2.68 -6.56
N LEU A 118 -7.88 -2.00 -5.83
CA LEU A 118 -7.69 -0.58 -5.48
C LEU A 118 -6.41 -0.38 -4.66
N GLN A 119 -6.18 -1.23 -3.67
CA GLN A 119 -4.96 -1.22 -2.85
C GLN A 119 -3.70 -1.46 -3.71
N GLY A 120 -3.75 -2.42 -4.63
CA GLY A 120 -2.66 -2.73 -5.55
C GLY A 120 -2.35 -1.59 -6.53
N LEU A 121 -3.38 -0.94 -7.07
CA LEU A 121 -3.24 0.24 -7.93
C LEU A 121 -2.55 1.39 -7.19
N ALA A 122 -2.99 1.69 -5.97
CA ALA A 122 -2.41 2.75 -5.15
C ALA A 122 -0.91 2.51 -4.89
N LEU A 123 -0.55 1.30 -4.46
CA LEU A 123 0.83 0.94 -4.15
C LEU A 123 1.75 1.01 -5.38
N GLY A 124 1.23 0.73 -6.58
CA GLY A 124 1.99 0.83 -7.84
C GLY A 124 2.52 2.24 -8.11
N GLY A 125 1.79 3.28 -7.70
CA GLY A 125 2.23 4.68 -7.82
C GLY A 125 3.16 5.14 -6.71
N GLU A 126 2.98 4.58 -5.51
CA GLU A 126 3.57 5.10 -4.27
C GLU A 126 5.02 4.64 -4.08
N TYR A 127 5.30 3.35 -4.26
CA TYR A 127 6.62 2.77 -4.00
C TYR A 127 7.71 3.36 -4.90
N GLY A 128 7.45 3.43 -6.21
CA GLY A 128 8.39 3.99 -7.17
C GLY A 128 8.66 5.47 -6.89
N GLY A 129 7.62 6.25 -6.60
CA GLY A 129 7.77 7.65 -6.26
C GLY A 129 8.56 7.87 -4.96
N ALA A 130 8.35 7.05 -3.93
CA ALA A 130 9.09 7.14 -2.66
C ALA A 130 10.60 6.90 -2.88
N ALA A 131 10.96 5.90 -3.68
CA ALA A 131 12.35 5.62 -4.03
C ALA A 131 13.00 6.81 -4.76
N VAL A 132 12.30 7.41 -5.73
CA VAL A 132 12.80 8.59 -6.45
C VAL A 132 12.90 9.81 -5.53
N TYR A 133 11.89 10.04 -4.69
CA TYR A 133 11.87 11.15 -3.75
C TYR A 133 13.04 11.08 -2.76
N VAL A 134 13.34 9.89 -2.22
CA VAL A 134 14.52 9.68 -1.37
C VAL A 134 15.82 9.85 -2.15
N ALA A 135 15.90 9.34 -3.38
CA ALA A 135 17.10 9.49 -4.22
C ALA A 135 17.39 10.95 -4.58
N GLU A 136 16.36 11.79 -4.74
CA GLU A 136 16.48 13.22 -5.00
C GLU A 136 16.98 14.02 -3.78
N HIS A 137 16.61 13.58 -2.57
CA HIS A 137 17.05 14.22 -1.30
C HIS A 137 18.32 13.59 -0.71
N ALA A 138 18.81 12.48 -1.28
CA ALA A 138 19.99 11.79 -0.77
C ALA A 138 21.31 12.52 -1.14
N PRO A 139 22.30 12.56 -0.22
CA PRO A 139 23.63 13.09 -0.50
C PRO A 139 24.30 12.44 -1.71
N ARG A 140 25.09 13.23 -2.45
CA ARG A 140 25.89 12.73 -3.59
C ARG A 140 26.76 11.54 -3.15
N GLY A 141 26.78 10.48 -3.97
CA GLY A 141 27.53 9.25 -3.71
C GLY A 141 26.90 8.28 -2.69
N ARG A 142 25.77 8.61 -2.07
CA ARG A 142 25.08 7.74 -1.09
C ARG A 142 23.66 7.33 -1.48
N ARG A 143 23.23 7.63 -2.70
CA ARG A 143 21.87 7.32 -3.19
C ARG A 143 21.50 5.85 -2.98
N GLY A 144 22.37 4.93 -3.37
CA GLY A 144 22.16 3.49 -3.20
C GLY A 144 21.87 3.09 -1.75
N PHE A 145 22.61 3.63 -0.77
CA PHE A 145 22.38 3.32 0.65
C PHE A 145 20.99 3.75 1.12
N TYR A 146 20.56 4.97 0.79
CA TYR A 146 19.26 5.49 1.23
C TYR A 146 18.08 4.88 0.46
N THR A 147 18.26 4.51 -0.81
CA THR A 147 17.24 3.76 -1.54
C THR A 147 17.12 2.32 -1.04
N SER A 148 18.24 1.67 -0.68
CA SER A 148 18.22 0.33 -0.06
C SER A 148 17.53 0.35 1.31
N TRP A 149 17.65 1.44 2.07
CA TRP A 149 16.91 1.61 3.32
C TRP A 149 15.39 1.53 3.11
N ILE A 150 14.87 2.13 2.05
CA ILE A 150 13.45 2.01 1.68
C ILE A 150 13.09 0.55 1.38
N GLN A 151 13.97 -0.24 0.75
CA GLN A 151 13.70 -1.66 0.54
C GLN A 151 13.58 -2.45 1.86
N THR A 152 14.36 -2.10 2.88
CA THR A 152 14.29 -2.70 4.23
C THR A 152 12.94 -2.43 4.92
N THR A 153 12.29 -1.31 4.61
CA THR A 153 10.98 -0.98 5.20
C THR A 153 9.89 -2.00 4.87
N ALA A 154 9.99 -2.68 3.72
CA ALA A 154 9.07 -3.75 3.37
C ALA A 154 9.14 -4.93 4.35
N THR A 155 10.35 -5.33 4.71
CA THR A 155 10.60 -6.38 5.72
C THR A 155 10.10 -5.94 7.09
N LEU A 156 10.32 -4.67 7.46
CA LEU A 156 9.79 -4.12 8.72
C LEU A 156 8.26 -4.11 8.74
N GLY A 157 7.60 -3.79 7.62
CA GLY A 157 6.15 -3.86 7.49
C GLY A 157 5.62 -5.28 7.69
N LEU A 158 6.27 -6.29 7.10
CA LEU A 158 5.95 -7.70 7.34
C LEU A 158 6.14 -8.11 8.80
N LEU A 159 7.25 -7.71 9.43
CA LEU A 159 7.48 -8.01 10.85
C LEU A 159 6.44 -7.36 11.75
N LEU A 160 6.05 -6.12 11.45
CA LEU A 160 4.98 -5.42 12.15
C LEU A 160 3.63 -6.15 11.98
N SER A 161 3.30 -6.62 10.77
CA SER A 161 2.04 -7.33 10.54
C SER A 161 2.00 -8.64 11.32
N LEU A 162 3.09 -9.40 11.29
CA LEU A 162 3.24 -10.63 12.06
C LEU A 162 3.16 -10.38 13.56
N ALA A 163 3.86 -9.35 14.07
CA ALA A 163 3.84 -9.01 15.48
C ALA A 163 2.41 -8.71 15.96
N VAL A 164 1.67 -7.85 15.26
CA VAL A 164 0.29 -7.52 15.59
C VAL A 164 -0.62 -8.76 15.57
N ILE A 165 -0.53 -9.59 14.52
CA ILE A 165 -1.33 -10.82 14.41
C ILE A 165 -1.02 -11.78 15.56
N VAL A 166 0.26 -12.06 15.81
CA VAL A 166 0.67 -13.02 16.84
C VAL A 166 0.27 -12.52 18.23
N THR A 167 0.48 -11.23 18.52
CA THR A 167 0.05 -10.64 19.79
C THR A 167 -1.46 -10.81 19.99
N LEU A 168 -2.29 -10.48 19.00
CA LEU A 168 -3.74 -10.64 19.13
C LEU A 168 -4.13 -12.11 19.28
N ARG A 169 -3.56 -13.00 18.46
CA ARG A 169 -3.86 -14.44 18.49
C ARG A 169 -3.52 -15.08 19.82
N VAL A 170 -2.36 -14.74 20.41
CA VAL A 170 -1.92 -15.28 21.71
C VAL A 170 -2.78 -14.74 22.86
N ASN A 171 -3.15 -13.47 22.84
CA ASN A 171 -3.92 -12.87 23.95
C ASN A 171 -5.41 -13.21 23.90
N MET A 172 -5.98 -13.37 22.70
CA MET A 172 -7.41 -13.67 22.52
C MET A 172 -7.71 -15.17 22.49
N GLY A 173 -6.74 -16.00 22.09
CA GLY A 173 -6.94 -17.40 21.75
C GLY A 173 -7.40 -17.60 20.30
N GLU A 174 -7.12 -18.78 19.74
CA GLU A 174 -7.34 -19.07 18.31
C GLU A 174 -8.82 -18.97 17.91
N GLU A 175 -9.72 -19.47 18.75
CA GLU A 175 -11.16 -19.47 18.48
C GLU A 175 -11.73 -18.04 18.42
N ALA A 176 -11.40 -17.20 19.40
CA ALA A 176 -11.82 -15.80 19.40
C ALA A 176 -11.21 -15.04 18.21
N PHE A 177 -9.93 -15.28 17.92
CA PHE A 177 -9.26 -14.62 16.81
C PHE A 177 -9.88 -14.97 15.44
N THR A 178 -10.26 -16.24 15.23
CA THR A 178 -10.73 -16.70 13.92
C THR A 178 -12.21 -16.49 13.68
N THR A 179 -13.06 -16.75 14.69
CA THR A 179 -14.52 -16.79 14.52
C THR A 179 -15.29 -16.05 15.59
N SER A 180 -14.97 -16.24 16.87
CA SER A 180 -15.98 -16.00 17.94
C SER A 180 -15.88 -14.63 18.62
N TYR A 181 -14.87 -13.81 18.32
CA TYR A 181 -14.74 -12.50 18.98
C TYR A 181 -15.74 -11.48 18.42
N PRO A 182 -16.64 -10.93 19.25
CA PRO A 182 -17.65 -10.01 18.79
C PRO A 182 -17.03 -8.64 18.49
N LEU A 183 -17.38 -8.10 17.33
CA LEU A 183 -17.11 -6.72 16.94
C LEU A 183 -18.44 -5.98 16.73
N PHE A 184 -18.34 -4.70 16.42
CA PHE A 184 -19.48 -3.85 16.14
C PHE A 184 -20.16 -4.23 14.81
N PHE A 185 -21.41 -3.77 14.62
CA PHE A 185 -22.24 -4.08 13.44
C PHE A 185 -22.47 -5.59 13.18
N GLY A 186 -22.38 -6.43 14.21
CA GLY A 186 -22.57 -7.88 14.07
C GLY A 186 -21.43 -8.58 13.32
N LEU A 187 -20.28 -7.93 13.18
CA LEU A 187 -19.07 -8.56 12.65
C LEU A 187 -18.44 -9.42 13.75
N GLU A 188 -17.87 -10.55 13.35
CA GLU A 188 -17.19 -11.47 14.26
C GLU A 188 -15.79 -11.84 13.73
N GLY A 189 -14.90 -12.21 14.65
CA GLY A 189 -13.53 -12.65 14.38
C GLY A 189 -12.49 -11.56 14.67
N GLY A 190 -11.60 -11.84 15.63
CA GLY A 190 -10.51 -10.94 16.01
C GLY A 190 -9.52 -10.62 14.88
N TRP A 191 -9.46 -11.44 13.83
CA TRP A 191 -8.65 -11.22 12.63
C TRP A 191 -8.96 -9.91 11.90
N ARG A 192 -10.14 -9.31 12.14
CA ARG A 192 -10.53 -8.00 11.60
C ARG A 192 -9.84 -6.83 12.31
N ILE A 193 -9.43 -7.00 13.57
CA ILE A 193 -8.85 -5.93 14.39
C ILE A 193 -7.60 -5.30 13.75
N PRO A 194 -6.63 -6.05 13.22
CA PRO A 194 -5.48 -5.47 12.51
C PRO A 194 -5.85 -4.60 11.31
N PHE A 195 -6.90 -4.97 10.57
CA PHE A 195 -7.41 -4.20 9.43
C PHE A 195 -8.10 -2.92 9.90
N LEU A 196 -8.88 -3.00 10.98
CA LEU A 196 -9.54 -1.82 11.54
C LEU A 196 -8.53 -0.85 12.18
N ALA A 197 -7.50 -1.39 12.83
CA ALA A 197 -6.40 -0.62 13.39
C ALA A 197 -5.57 0.11 12.31
N SER A 198 -5.63 -0.33 11.05
CA SER A 198 -4.98 0.39 9.94
C SER A 198 -5.55 1.79 9.74
N ALA A 199 -6.77 2.09 10.21
CA ALA A 199 -7.29 3.46 10.20
C ALA A 199 -6.40 4.43 11.00
N ILE A 200 -5.84 3.97 12.13
CA ILE A 200 -4.90 4.77 12.94
C ILE A 200 -3.61 5.00 12.15
N LEU A 201 -3.08 3.95 11.53
CA LEU A 201 -1.89 4.04 10.68
C LEU A 201 -2.13 4.98 9.49
N LEU A 202 -3.31 4.93 8.87
CA LEU A 202 -3.72 5.82 7.80
C LEU A 202 -3.75 7.28 8.26
N ILE A 203 -4.35 7.58 9.42
CA ILE A 203 -4.39 8.94 9.96
C ILE A 203 -2.97 9.48 10.20
N ILE A 204 -2.10 8.67 10.80
CA ILE A 204 -0.70 9.03 11.05
C ILE A 204 0.03 9.25 9.71
N SER A 205 -0.14 8.33 8.76
CA SER A 205 0.39 8.41 7.40
C SER A 205 0.00 9.70 6.67
N VAL A 206 -1.29 10.04 6.68
CA VAL A 206 -1.81 11.26 6.06
C VAL A 206 -1.23 12.49 6.75
N TYR A 207 -1.21 12.51 8.08
CA TYR A 207 -0.62 13.62 8.84
C TYR A 207 0.86 13.83 8.49
N ILE A 208 1.65 12.76 8.44
CA ILE A 208 3.07 12.81 8.05
C ILE A 208 3.20 13.35 6.62
N ARG A 209 2.42 12.83 5.67
CA ARG A 209 2.48 13.26 4.25
C ARG A 209 2.05 14.71 4.05
N LEU A 210 1.09 15.21 4.84
CA LEU A 210 0.66 16.61 4.80
C LEU A 210 1.79 17.57 5.20
N GLN A 211 2.68 17.15 6.11
CA GLN A 211 3.85 17.92 6.53
C GLN A 211 5.03 17.88 5.56
N MET A 212 5.01 16.99 4.56
CA MET A 212 6.10 16.89 3.59
C MET A 212 6.03 18.04 2.56
N ASN A 213 7.21 18.52 2.17
CA ASN A 213 7.35 19.50 1.09
C ASN A 213 7.39 18.78 -0.27
N GLU A 214 6.93 19.47 -1.30
CA GLU A 214 7.02 18.98 -2.68
C GLU A 214 8.49 18.82 -3.11
N SER A 215 8.76 17.96 -4.09
CA SER A 215 10.14 17.74 -4.58
C SER A 215 10.78 19.06 -5.03
N PRO A 216 12.01 19.41 -4.57
CA PRO A 216 12.74 20.59 -5.03
C PRO A 216 12.96 20.60 -6.56
N VAL A 217 13.13 19.41 -7.15
CA VAL A 217 13.28 19.24 -8.60
C VAL A 217 11.97 19.60 -9.30
N PHE A 218 10.85 19.10 -8.78
CA PHE A 218 9.52 19.41 -9.31
C PHE A 218 9.17 20.89 -9.18
N GLN A 219 9.51 21.51 -8.04
CA GLN A 219 9.30 22.95 -7.83
C GLN A 219 10.12 23.78 -8.82
N LYS A 220 11.39 23.43 -9.03
CA LYS A 220 12.23 24.12 -10.00
C LYS A 220 11.69 24.00 -11.43
N MET A 221 11.25 22.80 -11.85
CA MET A 221 10.58 22.62 -13.16
C MET A 221 9.29 23.42 -13.29
N LYS A 222 8.56 23.59 -12.18
CA LYS A 222 7.34 24.39 -12.12
C LYS A 222 7.61 25.88 -12.27
N GLU A 223 8.68 26.39 -11.65
CA GLU A 223 9.14 27.78 -11.76
C GLU A 223 9.71 28.10 -13.15
N GLU A 224 10.47 27.18 -13.74
CA GLU A 224 11.08 27.33 -15.08
C GLU A 224 10.07 27.16 -16.23
N GLY A 225 8.83 26.74 -15.94
CA GLY A 225 7.81 26.50 -16.96
C GLY A 225 8.07 25.30 -17.86
N THR A 226 9.06 24.46 -17.52
CA THR A 226 9.52 23.30 -18.31
C THR A 226 8.70 22.02 -18.06
N ARG A 227 7.44 22.16 -17.65
CA ARG A 227 6.57 21.02 -17.34
C ARG A 227 6.17 20.28 -18.62
N SER A 228 6.35 18.97 -18.60
CA SER A 228 5.83 18.08 -19.65
C SER A 228 4.30 18.07 -19.62
N LYS A 229 3.67 18.18 -20.79
CA LYS A 229 2.22 18.01 -20.94
C LYS A 229 1.84 16.55 -21.24
N ALA A 230 2.81 15.72 -21.65
CA ALA A 230 2.61 14.34 -22.04
C ALA A 230 3.74 13.42 -21.54
N PRO A 231 3.95 13.30 -20.21
CA PRO A 231 5.13 12.64 -19.65
C PRO A 231 5.25 11.17 -20.07
N LEU A 232 4.14 10.44 -20.17
CA LEU A 232 4.16 9.05 -20.65
C LEU A 232 4.56 8.94 -22.12
N THR A 233 4.05 9.82 -22.99
CA THR A 233 4.37 9.81 -24.41
C THR A 233 5.81 10.27 -24.65
N GLU A 234 6.32 11.22 -23.88
CA GLU A 234 7.71 11.66 -23.94
C GLU A 234 8.69 10.59 -23.41
N ALA A 235 8.29 9.83 -22.39
CA ALA A 235 9.10 8.74 -21.83
C ALA A 235 9.10 7.48 -22.72
N PHE A 236 7.92 7.01 -23.16
CA PHE A 236 7.78 5.74 -23.87
C PHE A 236 7.62 5.89 -25.39
N GLY A 237 7.13 7.02 -25.87
CA GLY A 237 6.96 7.30 -27.30
C GLY A 237 8.25 7.73 -28.01
N ASN A 238 9.28 8.14 -27.25
CA ASN A 238 10.61 8.37 -27.78
C ASN A 238 11.53 7.17 -27.46
N TRP A 239 11.91 6.41 -28.48
CA TRP A 239 12.75 5.21 -28.33
C TRP A 239 14.09 5.47 -27.64
N LYS A 240 14.63 6.70 -27.73
CA LYS A 240 15.85 7.09 -27.01
C LYS A 240 15.66 7.05 -25.48
N ASN A 241 14.48 7.46 -25.00
CA ASN A 241 14.11 7.44 -23.59
C ASN A 241 13.62 6.05 -23.18
N GLY A 242 12.82 5.39 -24.02
CA GLY A 242 12.31 4.04 -23.77
C GLY A 242 13.42 3.00 -23.60
N LYS A 243 14.54 3.12 -24.33
CA LYS A 243 15.73 2.27 -24.12
C LYS A 243 16.32 2.40 -22.72
N VAL A 244 16.28 3.58 -22.11
CA VAL A 244 16.80 3.80 -20.75
C VAL A 244 15.88 3.16 -19.70
N VAL A 245 14.59 3.03 -19.98
CA VAL A 245 13.63 2.36 -19.06
C VAL A 245 13.83 0.84 -19.03
N LEU A 246 14.38 0.25 -20.10
CA LEU A 246 14.61 -1.20 -20.21
C LEU A 246 15.97 -1.66 -19.66
N ILE A 247 16.85 -0.72 -19.29
CA ILE A 247 18.22 -0.96 -18.79
C ILE A 247 18.26 -0.64 -17.29
#